data_AF-A0A1Y4HXR1-F1
#
_entry.id   AF-A0A1Y4HXR1-F1
#
_cell.length_a   1.000
_cell.length_b   1.000
_cell.length_c   1.000
_cell.angle_alpha   90.00
_cell.angle_beta   90.00
_cell.angle_gamma   90.00
#
_symmetry.space_group_name_H-M   'P 1'
#
loop_
_entity.id
_entity.type
_entity.pdbx_description
1 polymer ?
#
loop_
_entity_poly.entity_id
_entity_poly.type
_entity_poly.pdbx_seq_one_letter_code
_entity_poly.pdbx_strand_id
1 'polypeptide(L)' 'MSFISYYFHWGEKDVMELPHASRRRWCEEISSINSSLNPSESKPKEKSIFELGKSARRL' A
#
# COMPACT_ATOMS: atom_id res chain seq x y z
N MET A 1 -8.40 -7.88 1.67
CA MET A 1 -6.93 -7.75 1.46
C MET A 1 -6.55 -7.53 -0.01
N SER A 2 -7.44 -6.90 -0.79
CA SER A 2 -7.30 -6.76 -2.24
C SER A 2 -6.03 -6.02 -2.68
N PHE A 3 -5.54 -5.07 -1.89
CA PHE A 3 -4.30 -4.35 -2.18
C PHE A 3 -3.07 -5.27 -2.28
N ILE A 4 -2.82 -6.10 -1.26
CA ILE A 4 -1.67 -7.01 -1.25
C ILE A 4 -1.84 -8.08 -2.34
N SER A 5 -3.03 -8.66 -2.48
CA SER A 5 -3.33 -9.65 -3.52
C SER A 5 -3.14 -9.10 -4.93
N TYR A 6 -3.46 -7.81 -5.18
CA TYR A 6 -3.26 -7.19 -6.48
C TYR A 6 -1.78 -7.10 -6.86
N TYR A 7 -0.90 -6.72 -5.93
CA TYR A 7 0.53 -6.55 -6.20
C TYR A 7 1.32 -7.85 -6.21
N PHE A 8 0.97 -8.82 -5.35
CA PHE A 8 1.69 -10.10 -5.25
C PHE A 8 1.01 -11.26 -5.99
N HIS A 9 -0.19 -11.05 -6.53
CA HIS A 9 -1.02 -12.08 -7.15
C HIS A 9 -1.37 -13.26 -6.24
N TRP A 10 -1.23 -13.09 -4.92
CA TRP A 10 -1.62 -14.09 -3.92
C TRP A 10 -3.15 -14.19 -3.81
N GLY A 11 -3.62 -15.41 -3.57
CA GLY A 11 -5.02 -15.67 -3.29
C GLY A 11 -5.46 -14.95 -2.01
N GLU A 12 -6.76 -14.66 -1.90
CA GLU A 12 -7.30 -14.01 -0.69
C GLU A 12 -6.96 -14.81 0.58
N LYS A 13 -7.10 -16.14 0.51
CA LYS A 13 -6.83 -17.04 1.63
C LYS A 13 -5.38 -16.93 2.10
N ASP A 14 -4.42 -16.95 1.18
CA ASP A 14 -2.99 -16.85 1.48
C ASP A 14 -2.66 -15.54 2.22
N VAL A 15 -3.28 -14.43 1.80
CA VAL A 15 -3.09 -13.15 2.49
C VAL A 15 -3.78 -13.14 3.85
N MET A 16 -4.93 -13.79 3.98
CA MET A 16 -5.68 -13.86 5.23
C MET A 16 -5.01 -14.75 6.29
N GLU A 17 -4.20 -15.72 5.88
CA GLU A 17 -3.38 -16.54 6.78
C GLU A 17 -2.18 -15.80 7.37
N LEU A 18 -1.72 -14.70 6.74
CA LEU A 18 -0.64 -13.89 7.29
C LEU A 18 -1.04 -13.22 8.62
N PRO A 19 -0.10 -13.02 9.55
CA PRO A 19 -0.36 -12.18 10.72
C PRO A 19 -0.78 -10.77 10.32
N HIS A 20 -1.67 -10.15 11.10
CA HIS A 20 -2.13 -8.77 10.84
C HIS A 20 -0.96 -7.78 10.75
N ALA A 21 0.04 -7.93 11.62
CA ALA A 21 1.25 -7.11 11.60
C ALA A 21 2.03 -7.25 10.27
N SER A 22 2.15 -8.48 9.75
CA SER A 22 2.81 -8.73 8.47
C SER A 22 2.07 -8.07 7.32
N ARG A 23 0.73 -8.17 7.28
CA ARG A 23 -0.07 -7.48 6.27
C ARG A 23 0.10 -5.97 6.30
N ARG A 24 0.14 -5.38 7.50
CA ARG A 24 0.38 -3.93 7.69
C ARG A 24 1.74 -3.52 7.15
N ARG A 25 2.79 -4.27 7.50
CA ARG A 25 4.16 -4.05 7.01
C ARG A 25 4.23 -4.13 5.49
N TRP A 26 3.60 -5.14 4.88
CA TRP A 26 3.58 -5.27 3.42
C TRP A 26 2.90 -4.08 2.73
N CYS A 27 1.79 -3.57 3.26
CA CYS A 27 1.15 -2.38 2.72
C CYS A 27 2.09 -1.14 2.74
N GLU A 28 2.88 -1.00 3.80
CA GLU A 28 3.83 0.10 3.97
C GLU A 28 5.03 -0.05 3.02
N GLU A 29 5.61 -1.24 2.92
CA GLU A 29 6.74 -1.52 2.02
C GLU A 29 6.36 -1.35 0.54
N ILE A 30 5.23 -1.91 0.09
CA ILE A 30 4.72 -1.72 -1.27
C ILE A 30 4.54 -0.22 -1.57
N SER A 31 3.91 0.52 -0.65
CA SER A 31 3.67 1.95 -0.85
C SER A 31 4.97 2.75 -0.93
N SER A 32 5.98 2.39 -0.12
CA SER A 32 7.30 3.02 -0.14
C SER A 32 8.02 2.76 -1.46
N ILE A 33 8.07 1.51 -1.90
CA ILE A 33 8.70 1.11 -3.16
C ILE A 33 8.02 1.83 -4.33
N ASN A 34 6.70 1.78 -4.41
CA ASN A 34 5.94 2.44 -5.49
C ASN A 34 6.15 3.96 -5.52
N SER A 35 6.27 4.58 -4.34
CA SER A 35 6.56 6.02 -4.24
C SER A 35 7.99 6.38 -4.64
N SER A 36 8.94 5.45 -4.49
CA SER A 36 10.35 5.64 -4.90
C SER A 36 10.58 5.36 -6.38
N LEU A 37 9.86 4.40 -6.97
CA LEU A 37 10.01 4.00 -8.36
C LEU A 37 9.41 5.01 -9.35
N ASN A 38 8.57 5.93 -8.90
CA ASN A 38 7.94 6.93 -9.75
C ASN A 38 8.83 8.20 -9.81
N PRO A 39 9.68 8.36 -10.85
CA PRO A 39 10.75 9.36 -10.87
C PRO A 39 10.32 10.70 -11.47
N SER A 40 9.02 10.94 -11.65
CA SER A 40 8.54 12.16 -12.29
C SER A 40 8.46 13.31 -11.29
N GLU A 41 9.52 14.11 -11.20
CA GLU A 41 9.56 15.37 -10.40
C GLU A 41 8.50 16.39 -10.84
N SER A 42 8.03 16.28 -12.09
CA SER A 42 7.05 17.18 -12.71
C SER A 42 5.59 16.79 -12.50
N LYS A 43 5.29 15.60 -11.94
CA LYS A 43 3.92 15.16 -11.67
C LYS A 43 3.69 15.05 -10.15
N PRO A 44 2.52 15.47 -9.65
CA PRO A 44 2.18 15.23 -8.25
C PRO A 44 2.24 13.73 -7.97
N LYS A 45 3.04 13.34 -6.96
CA LYS A 45 3.15 11.94 -6.53
C LYS A 45 1.75 11.39 -6.23
N GLU A 46 1.38 10.31 -6.92
CA GLU A 46 0.12 9.62 -6.65
C GLU A 46 0.11 9.15 -5.20
N LYS A 47 -0.90 9.61 -4.44
CA LYS A 47 -1.01 9.28 -3.02
C LYS A 47 -1.58 7.87 -2.91
N SER A 48 -0.87 7.02 -2.17
CA SER A 48 -1.41 5.71 -1.76
C SER A 48 -2.71 5.89 -0.97
N ILE A 49 -3.64 4.94 -1.12
CA ILE A 49 -4.92 4.93 -0.40
C ILE A 49 -4.75 5.05 1.11
N PHE A 50 -3.63 4.56 1.65
CA PHE A 50 -3.29 4.67 3.07
C PHE A 50 -2.91 6.08 3.51
N GLU A 51 -2.39 6.92 2.60
CA GLU A 51 -2.06 8.32 2.87
C GLU A 51 -3.30 9.23 2.76
N LEU A 52 -4.22 8.90 1.85
CA LEU A 52 -5.49 9.62 1.71
C LEU A 52 -6.32 9.57 3.01
N GLY A 53 -6.42 8.39 3.64
CA GLY A 53 -7.16 8.21 4.91
C GLY A 53 -6.50 8.82 6.15
N LYS A 54 -5.21 9.18 6.11
CA LYS A 54 -4.56 9.97 7.18
C LYS A 54 -4.91 11.45 7.07
N SER A 55 -5.08 11.96 5.85
CA SER A 55 -5.43 13.36 5.61
C SER A 55 -6.85 13.71 6.08
N ALA A 56 -7.79 12.77 6.01
CA ALA A 56 -9.18 12.96 6.44
C ALA A 56 -9.38 12.93 7.97
N ARG A 57 -8.44 12.34 8.73
CA ARG A 57 -8.50 12.24 10.20
C ARG A 57 -7.81 13.39 10.95
N ARG A 58 -7.30 14.38 10.23
CA ARG A 58 -6.65 15.58 10.79
C ARG A 58 -7.60 16.78 10.93
N LEU A 59 -8.91 16.57 10.78
CA LEU A 59 -9.97 17.57 11.03
C LEU A 59 -10.82 17.14 12.21
#